data_AF-A0A9C9C051-F1
#
_entry.id   AF-A0A9C9C051-F1
#
_cell.length_a   1.000
_cell.length_b   1.000
_cell.length_c   1.000
_cell.angle_alpha   90.00
_cell.angle_beta   90.00
_cell.angle_gamma   90.00
#
_symmetry.space_group_name_H-M   'P 1'
#
loop_
_entity.id
_entity.type
_entity.pdbx_description
1 polymer ?
#
loop_
_entity_poly.entity_id
_entity_poly.type
_entity_poly.pdbx_seq_one_letter_code
_entity_poly.pdbx_strand_id
1 'polypeptide(L)'
;MSGKKVFISGLQEGQQVRDLFLVARKNLAETKAGKPYMALTLMDRTGEIEARVWENALQFDAVAAVGDVIFVQAMAKSYQNQLQLGVSHLQRAGDEQVALADFMPASRRPVREMQQELTSLLATISDPGLQKLLQRLFSGELLDQFSTAPAAKKMHHAYIGGLLEHTLSVTGMAVKAADHYPGLDRDMLVAGALVHDIAKTREFSYKSLPFDYTDCGRLVGHLVLGADMVRQAAAGIDGLAVGRVDQLVHLVLSHHGRHEFGAPVLPMTPEAILLHHLDDMDAKMNYIDQLREKQDEPGWSDYQRPLERFLYLQPLDEEKLQTPSPRTKQGDPGKSVPARGKKPKTGKEDLQHRQQSLF
;
A
#
# COMPACT_ATOMS: atom_id res chain seq x y z
N MET A 1 -4.67 -15.39 -22.49
CA MET A 1 -4.46 -14.06 -23.11
C MET A 1 -5.54 -13.14 -22.60
N SER A 2 -5.21 -11.90 -22.21
CA SER A 2 -6.18 -10.94 -21.69
C SER A 2 -7.32 -10.72 -22.69
N GLY A 3 -8.56 -10.81 -22.22
CA GLY A 3 -9.75 -10.51 -23.00
C GLY A 3 -10.02 -9.01 -23.16
N LYS A 4 -9.33 -8.15 -22.40
CA LYS A 4 -9.60 -6.71 -22.31
C LYS A 4 -8.72 -5.87 -23.24
N LYS A 5 -9.30 -4.94 -23.99
CA LYS A 5 -8.61 -4.08 -24.98
C LYS A 5 -8.86 -2.59 -24.78
N VAL A 6 -10.03 -2.22 -24.26
CA VAL A 6 -10.48 -0.85 -24.01
C VAL A 6 -10.39 -0.57 -22.52
N PHE A 7 -9.55 0.39 -22.16
CA PHE A 7 -9.36 0.86 -20.78
C PHE A 7 -10.05 2.20 -20.55
N ILE A 8 -10.54 2.43 -19.33
CA ILE A 8 -11.31 3.62 -18.95
C ILE A 8 -10.55 4.92 -19.24
N SER A 9 -9.25 4.99 -18.95
CA SER A 9 -8.46 6.22 -19.17
C SER A 9 -8.36 6.64 -20.65
N GLY A 10 -8.58 5.70 -21.58
CA GLY A 10 -8.52 5.96 -23.02
C GLY A 10 -9.89 6.19 -23.67
N LEU A 11 -10.98 6.20 -22.90
CA LEU A 11 -12.32 6.38 -23.45
C LEU A 11 -12.56 7.80 -23.95
N GLN A 12 -13.17 7.91 -25.13
CA GLN A 12 -13.54 9.18 -25.74
C GLN A 12 -15.06 9.29 -25.91
N GLU A 13 -15.57 10.52 -25.92
CA GLU A 13 -16.99 10.76 -26.21
C GLU A 13 -17.37 10.23 -27.60
N GLY A 14 -18.54 9.56 -27.69
CA GLY A 14 -19.03 8.95 -28.93
C GLY A 14 -18.40 7.60 -29.26
N GLN A 15 -17.46 7.09 -28.44
CA GLN A 15 -16.86 5.79 -28.65
C GLN A 15 -17.83 4.65 -28.31
N GLN A 16 -17.94 3.68 -29.22
CA GLN A 16 -18.56 2.40 -28.92
C GLN A 16 -17.60 1.51 -28.13
N VAL A 17 -18.07 0.99 -27.01
CA VAL A 17 -17.32 0.14 -26.10
C VAL A 17 -17.93 -1.26 -26.13
N ARG A 18 -17.09 -2.28 -26.32
CA ARG A 18 -17.46 -3.70 -26.31
C ARG A 18 -16.36 -4.48 -25.62
N ASP A 19 -16.37 -4.46 -24.30
CA ASP A 19 -15.25 -4.98 -23.52
C ASP A 19 -15.63 -5.39 -22.09
N LEU A 20 -14.69 -6.00 -21.39
CA LEU A 20 -14.82 -6.45 -20.02
C LEU A 20 -14.58 -5.31 -19.03
N PHE A 21 -15.44 -5.23 -18.02
CA PHE A 21 -15.29 -4.31 -16.88
C PHE A 21 -15.69 -5.02 -15.60
N LEU A 22 -15.09 -4.61 -14.50
CA LEU A 22 -15.49 -5.05 -13.17
C LEU A 22 -16.62 -4.16 -12.64
N VAL A 23 -17.65 -4.76 -12.04
CA VAL A 23 -18.72 -4.01 -11.38
C VAL A 23 -18.26 -3.58 -9.99
N ALA A 24 -17.88 -2.31 -9.85
CA ALA A 24 -17.48 -1.73 -8.56
C ALA A 24 -18.69 -1.40 -7.67
N ARG A 25 -19.77 -0.90 -8.26
CA ARG A 25 -21.02 -0.55 -7.56
C ARG A 25 -22.23 -0.82 -8.45
N LYS A 26 -23.35 -1.15 -7.81
CA LYS A 26 -24.64 -1.31 -8.46
C LYS A 26 -25.73 -0.65 -7.63
N ASN A 27 -26.62 0.07 -8.30
CA ASN A 27 -27.85 0.58 -7.72
C ASN A 27 -28.98 0.46 -8.74
N LEU A 28 -30.03 -0.28 -8.40
CA LEU A 28 -31.26 -0.34 -9.18
C LEU A 28 -32.24 0.69 -8.59
N ALA A 29 -32.68 1.63 -9.41
CA ALA A 29 -33.53 2.72 -8.98
C ALA A 29 -34.63 3.00 -10.00
N GLU A 30 -35.57 3.87 -9.65
CA GLU A 30 -36.64 4.31 -10.54
C GLU A 30 -36.44 5.76 -10.95
N THR A 31 -36.76 6.06 -12.21
CA THR A 31 -36.85 7.44 -12.69
C THR A 31 -38.05 8.14 -12.05
N LYS A 32 -38.13 9.47 -12.18
CA LYS A 32 -39.30 10.25 -11.73
C LYS A 32 -40.63 9.77 -12.36
N ALA A 33 -40.56 9.08 -13.50
CA ALA A 33 -41.71 8.51 -14.20
C ALA A 33 -42.02 7.05 -13.78
N GLY A 34 -41.35 6.51 -12.76
CA GLY A 34 -41.53 5.13 -12.28
C GLY A 34 -40.86 4.06 -13.14
N LYS A 35 -40.15 4.43 -14.21
CA LYS A 35 -39.41 3.45 -15.04
C LYS A 35 -38.13 3.00 -14.32
N PRO A 36 -37.87 1.70 -14.15
CA PRO A 36 -36.63 1.21 -13.54
C PRO A 36 -35.42 1.48 -14.43
N TYR A 37 -34.31 1.89 -13.83
CA TYR A 37 -33.01 2.03 -14.45
C TYR A 37 -31.93 1.53 -13.49
N MET A 38 -30.82 1.05 -14.04
CA MET A 38 -29.69 0.58 -13.24
C MET A 38 -28.50 1.52 -13.43
N ALA A 39 -27.97 1.98 -12.30
CA ALA A 39 -26.73 2.73 -12.20
C ALA A 39 -25.61 1.77 -11.79
N LEU A 40 -24.54 1.74 -12.58
CA LEU A 40 -23.34 0.98 -12.30
C LEU A 40 -22.15 1.93 -12.17
N THR A 41 -21.21 1.57 -11.31
CA THR A 41 -19.84 2.06 -11.42
C THR A 41 -19.02 0.90 -11.95
N LEU A 42 -18.48 1.07 -13.14
CA LEU A 42 -17.60 0.09 -13.78
C LEU A 42 -16.16 0.50 -13.54
N MET A 43 -15.28 -0.47 -13.35
CA MET A 43 -13.86 -0.20 -13.11
C MET A 43 -12.94 -1.11 -13.88
N ASP A 44 -11.73 -0.61 -14.08
CA ASP A 44 -10.57 -1.39 -14.49
C ASP A 44 -9.28 -0.83 -13.87
N ARG A 45 -8.12 -1.39 -14.21
CA ARG A 45 -6.82 -0.96 -13.66
C ARG A 45 -6.49 0.52 -13.90
N THR A 46 -7.19 1.19 -14.82
CA THR A 46 -6.95 2.60 -15.19
C THR A 46 -7.94 3.57 -14.55
N GLY A 47 -9.03 3.11 -13.93
CA GLY A 47 -9.96 3.98 -13.21
C GLY A 47 -11.36 3.42 -13.03
N GLU A 48 -12.28 4.32 -12.67
CA GLU A 48 -13.71 4.06 -12.55
C GLU A 48 -14.49 4.94 -13.54
N ILE A 49 -15.61 4.43 -14.07
CA ILE A 49 -16.54 5.19 -14.92
C ILE A 49 -17.99 4.90 -14.53
N GLU A 50 -18.83 5.93 -14.55
CA GLU A 50 -20.27 5.74 -14.37
C GLU A 50 -20.90 5.10 -15.62
N ALA A 51 -21.82 4.18 -15.39
CA ALA A 51 -22.57 3.52 -16.46
C ALA A 51 -24.06 3.48 -16.12
N ARG A 52 -24.90 3.73 -17.12
CA ARG A 52 -26.36 3.80 -16.99
C ARG A 52 -27.02 2.82 -17.94
N VAL A 53 -27.85 1.95 -17.40
CA VAL A 53 -28.71 1.01 -18.12
C VAL A 53 -30.15 1.52 -18.02
N TRP A 54 -30.66 2.05 -19.13
CA TRP A 54 -31.99 2.64 -19.19
C TRP A 54 -33.08 1.65 -19.62
N GLU A 55 -32.71 0.66 -20.42
CA GLU A 55 -33.59 -0.40 -20.92
C GLU A 55 -33.17 -1.75 -20.33
N ASN A 56 -34.15 -2.63 -20.06
CA ASN A 56 -33.91 -3.98 -19.51
C ASN A 56 -33.15 -4.00 -18.17
N ALA A 57 -33.25 -2.94 -17.37
CA ALA A 57 -32.54 -2.82 -16.09
C ALA A 57 -32.79 -4.01 -15.14
N LEU A 58 -34.05 -4.45 -15.03
CA LEU A 58 -34.43 -5.61 -14.21
C LEU A 58 -33.82 -6.93 -14.70
N GLN A 59 -33.70 -7.09 -16.02
CA GLN A 59 -33.09 -8.29 -16.61
C GLN A 59 -31.59 -8.32 -16.33
N PHE A 60 -30.92 -7.18 -16.45
CA PHE A 60 -29.48 -7.08 -16.25
C PHE A 60 -29.07 -7.05 -14.77
N ASP A 61 -29.98 -6.74 -13.85
CA ASP A 61 -29.72 -6.80 -12.41
C ASP A 61 -29.26 -8.20 -11.95
N ALA A 62 -29.82 -9.26 -12.55
CA ALA A 62 -29.44 -10.64 -12.28
C ALA A 62 -28.10 -11.06 -12.93
N VAL A 63 -27.60 -10.28 -13.90
CA VAL A 63 -26.39 -10.58 -14.69
C VAL A 63 -25.16 -9.87 -14.12
N ALA A 64 -25.36 -8.75 -13.44
CA ALA A 64 -24.31 -7.92 -12.88
C ALA A 64 -24.45 -7.85 -11.36
N ALA A 65 -23.64 -8.61 -10.62
CA ALA A 65 -23.42 -8.37 -9.19
C ALA A 65 -22.16 -7.54 -8.97
N VAL A 66 -22.09 -6.84 -7.83
CA VAL A 66 -20.84 -6.19 -7.42
C VAL A 66 -19.76 -7.25 -7.30
N GLY A 67 -18.64 -7.02 -7.97
CA GLY A 67 -17.51 -7.95 -8.06
C GLY A 67 -17.49 -8.90 -9.23
N ASP A 68 -18.57 -8.96 -10.01
CA ASP A 68 -18.52 -9.67 -11.27
C ASP A 68 -17.71 -8.89 -12.30
N VAL A 69 -16.92 -9.62 -13.09
CA VAL A 69 -16.42 -9.13 -14.37
C VAL A 69 -17.50 -9.42 -15.42
N ILE A 70 -17.95 -8.36 -16.07
CA ILE A 70 -19.02 -8.42 -17.07
C ILE A 70 -18.52 -7.87 -18.40
N PHE A 71 -18.95 -8.49 -19.48
CA PHE A 71 -18.85 -7.94 -20.82
C PHE A 71 -19.93 -6.87 -21.00
N VAL A 72 -19.49 -5.68 -21.43
CA VAL A 72 -20.31 -4.48 -21.56
C VAL A 72 -20.32 -4.04 -23.01
N GLN A 73 -21.51 -3.88 -23.59
CA GLN A 73 -21.70 -3.08 -24.80
C GLN A 73 -22.33 -1.76 -24.42
N ALA A 74 -21.65 -0.66 -24.76
CA ALA A 74 -22.08 0.68 -24.39
C ALA A 74 -21.63 1.74 -25.40
N MET A 75 -22.23 2.93 -25.28
CA MET A 75 -21.79 4.14 -25.94
C MET A 75 -21.30 5.13 -24.89
N ALA A 76 -20.07 5.62 -25.03
CA ALA A 76 -19.55 6.70 -24.20
C ALA A 76 -20.25 8.02 -24.54
N LYS A 77 -20.82 8.69 -23.55
CA LYS A 77 -21.57 9.94 -23.68
C LYS A 77 -21.11 10.93 -22.62
N SER A 78 -20.97 12.20 -22.97
CA SER A 78 -20.77 13.24 -21.97
C SER A 78 -22.10 13.67 -21.37
N TYR A 79 -22.18 13.72 -20.04
CA TYR A 79 -23.31 14.30 -19.32
C TYR A 79 -22.76 15.23 -18.24
N GLN A 80 -23.13 16.52 -18.27
CA GLN A 80 -22.60 17.54 -17.35
C GLN A 80 -21.05 17.58 -17.30
N ASN A 81 -20.40 17.48 -18.47
CA ASN A 81 -18.94 17.41 -18.62
C ASN A 81 -18.26 16.19 -17.97
N GLN A 82 -19.03 15.16 -17.59
CA GLN A 82 -18.50 13.87 -17.16
C GLN A 82 -18.81 12.78 -18.18
N LEU A 83 -17.79 12.01 -18.54
CA LEU A 83 -17.97 10.86 -19.42
C LEU A 83 -18.68 9.73 -18.66
N GLN A 84 -19.75 9.20 -19.26
CA GLN A 84 -20.49 8.05 -18.75
C GLN A 84 -20.81 7.06 -19.86
N LEU A 85 -20.99 5.79 -19.52
CA LEU A 85 -21.36 4.74 -20.46
C LEU A 85 -22.88 4.55 -20.49
N GLY A 86 -23.50 4.80 -21.64
CA GLY A 86 -24.87 4.37 -21.92
C GLY A 86 -24.88 2.91 -22.35
N VAL A 87 -25.22 2.02 -21.44
CA VAL A 87 -25.11 0.57 -21.62
C VAL A 87 -26.33 0.03 -22.36
N SER A 88 -26.11 -0.74 -23.42
CA SER A 88 -27.14 -1.42 -24.19
C SER A 88 -27.19 -2.93 -23.93
N HIS A 89 -26.10 -3.53 -23.48
CA HIS A 89 -26.04 -4.96 -23.20
C HIS A 89 -25.00 -5.30 -22.14
N LEU A 90 -25.36 -6.22 -21.24
CA LEU A 90 -24.48 -6.82 -20.24
C LEU A 90 -24.53 -8.34 -20.32
N GLN A 91 -23.37 -8.97 -20.15
CA GLN A 91 -23.24 -10.42 -20.06
C GLN A 91 -22.15 -10.77 -19.04
N ARG A 92 -22.36 -11.82 -18.23
CA ARG A 92 -21.32 -12.29 -17.30
C ARG A 92 -20.14 -12.86 -18.08
N ALA A 93 -18.91 -12.47 -17.72
CA ALA A 93 -17.71 -13.08 -18.29
C ALA A 93 -17.54 -14.50 -17.73
N GLY A 94 -17.00 -15.41 -18.53
CA GLY A 94 -16.59 -16.73 -18.04
C GLY A 94 -15.27 -16.63 -17.26
N ASP A 95 -15.11 -17.46 -16.21
CA ASP A 95 -13.94 -17.43 -15.30
C ASP A 95 -12.59 -17.52 -16.03
N GLU A 96 -12.54 -18.21 -17.17
CA GLU A 96 -11.32 -18.39 -17.97
C GLU A 96 -10.88 -17.13 -18.75
N GLN A 97 -11.71 -16.09 -18.82
CA GLN A 97 -11.45 -14.87 -19.60
C GLN A 97 -10.92 -13.71 -18.76
N VAL A 98 -10.77 -13.88 -17.44
CA VAL A 98 -10.53 -12.79 -16.50
C VAL A 98 -9.09 -12.83 -15.96
N ALA A 99 -8.25 -11.91 -16.43
CA ALA A 99 -6.99 -11.63 -15.75
C ALA A 99 -7.20 -10.48 -14.75
N LEU A 100 -7.11 -10.77 -13.44
CA LEU A 100 -7.33 -9.80 -12.36
C LEU A 100 -6.50 -8.50 -12.52
N ALA A 101 -5.30 -8.59 -13.08
CA ALA A 101 -4.41 -7.46 -13.34
C ALA A 101 -4.97 -6.44 -14.34
N ASP A 102 -5.97 -6.81 -15.15
CA ASP A 102 -6.65 -5.88 -16.06
C ASP A 102 -7.66 -4.98 -15.33
N PHE A 103 -8.15 -5.43 -14.17
CA PHE A 103 -9.24 -4.78 -13.44
C PHE A 103 -8.80 -4.05 -12.19
N MET A 104 -7.64 -4.39 -11.65
CA MET A 104 -7.04 -3.72 -10.50
C MET A 104 -5.65 -3.24 -10.84
N PRO A 105 -5.23 -2.07 -10.33
CA PRO A 105 -3.82 -1.74 -10.35
C PRO A 105 -3.06 -2.85 -9.59
N ALA A 106 -1.81 -3.10 -10.00
CA ALA A 106 -0.92 -4.05 -9.37
C ALA A 106 0.45 -3.40 -9.17
N SER A 107 1.24 -3.94 -8.25
CA SER A 107 2.63 -3.52 -8.09
C SER A 107 3.39 -3.60 -9.42
N ARG A 108 4.23 -2.60 -9.68
CA ARG A 108 5.18 -2.64 -10.82
C ARG A 108 6.32 -3.63 -10.56
N ARG A 109 6.52 -4.04 -9.30
CA ARG A 109 7.57 -4.96 -8.88
C ARG A 109 7.08 -6.40 -9.00
N PRO A 110 7.87 -7.32 -9.59
CA PRO A 110 7.49 -8.73 -9.65
C PRO A 110 7.34 -9.34 -8.26
N VAL A 111 6.20 -9.98 -7.99
CA VAL A 111 5.90 -10.57 -6.67
C VAL A 111 6.98 -11.55 -6.21
N ARG A 112 7.53 -12.36 -7.12
CA ARG A 112 8.61 -13.31 -6.80
C ARG A 112 9.89 -12.62 -6.32
N GLU A 113 10.25 -11.48 -6.91
CA GLU A 113 11.41 -10.70 -6.49
C GLU A 113 11.18 -10.10 -5.10
N MET A 114 9.97 -9.58 -4.85
CA MET A 114 9.59 -9.06 -3.53
C MET A 114 9.60 -10.17 -2.46
N GLN A 115 9.12 -11.38 -2.76
CA GLN A 115 9.18 -12.51 -1.84
C GLN A 115 10.64 -12.94 -1.53
N GLN A 116 11.54 -12.87 -2.52
CA GLN A 116 12.96 -13.14 -2.31
C GLN A 116 13.62 -12.07 -1.43
N GLU A 117 13.26 -10.80 -1.62
CA GLU A 117 13.71 -9.71 -0.76
C GLU A 117 13.22 -9.89 0.68
N LEU A 118 11.93 -10.20 0.87
CA LEU A 118 11.37 -10.52 2.18
C LEU A 118 12.15 -11.66 2.85
N THR A 119 12.38 -12.75 2.13
CA THR A 119 13.17 -13.89 2.62
C THR A 119 14.59 -13.46 3.03
N SER A 120 15.21 -12.57 2.25
CA SER A 120 16.54 -12.04 2.54
C SER A 120 16.54 -11.19 3.81
N LEU A 121 15.52 -10.34 4.01
CA LEU A 121 15.36 -9.53 5.23
C LEU A 121 15.17 -10.39 6.48
N LEU A 122 14.33 -11.43 6.39
CA LEU A 122 14.13 -12.41 7.47
C LEU A 122 15.42 -13.10 7.90
N ALA A 123 16.32 -13.37 6.95
CA ALA A 123 17.63 -13.96 7.22
C ALA A 123 18.59 -13.00 7.93
N THR A 124 18.32 -11.68 7.94
CA THR A 124 19.17 -10.68 8.64
C THR A 124 18.86 -10.53 10.13
N ILE A 125 17.78 -11.15 10.62
CA ILE A 125 17.41 -11.12 12.04
C ILE A 125 18.36 -12.04 12.82
N SER A 126 19.03 -11.49 13.82
CA SER A 126 20.02 -12.20 14.65
C SER A 126 19.38 -12.88 15.87
N ASP A 127 18.31 -12.32 16.43
CA ASP A 127 17.53 -12.91 17.51
C ASP A 127 16.81 -14.19 17.02
N PRO A 128 17.20 -15.38 17.50
CA PRO A 128 16.67 -16.64 16.98
C PRO A 128 15.18 -16.83 17.27
N GLY A 129 14.67 -16.26 18.36
CA GLY A 129 13.25 -16.33 18.72
C GLY A 129 12.40 -15.50 17.78
N LEU A 130 12.81 -14.25 17.51
CA LEU A 130 12.16 -13.37 16.55
C LEU A 130 12.25 -13.93 15.12
N GLN A 131 13.40 -14.46 14.71
CA GLN A 131 13.54 -15.05 13.39
C GLN A 131 12.58 -16.23 13.18
N LYS A 132 12.46 -17.14 14.16
CA LYS A 132 11.49 -18.25 14.10
C LYS A 132 10.04 -17.75 14.03
N LEU A 133 9.70 -16.71 14.80
CA LEU A 133 8.37 -16.11 14.76
C LEU A 133 8.04 -15.56 13.37
N LEU A 134 8.95 -14.76 12.81
CA LEU A 134 8.73 -14.13 11.50
C LEU A 134 8.68 -15.18 10.38
N GLN A 135 9.55 -16.20 10.41
CA GLN A 135 9.49 -17.32 9.45
C GLN A 135 8.16 -18.09 9.54
N ARG A 136 7.61 -18.26 10.74
CA ARG A 136 6.30 -18.90 10.93
C ARG A 136 5.17 -18.05 10.32
N LEU A 137 5.20 -16.73 10.54
CA LEU A 137 4.21 -15.80 9.98
C LEU A 137 4.29 -15.73 8.45
N PHE A 138 5.48 -15.55 7.89
CA PHE A 138 5.69 -15.41 6.45
C PHE A 138 5.90 -16.77 5.76
N SER A 139 4.97 -17.70 5.98
CA SER A 139 4.97 -19.02 5.35
C SER A 139 3.58 -19.46 4.92
N GLY A 140 3.52 -20.45 4.02
CA GLY A 140 2.27 -21.08 3.57
C GLY A 140 1.24 -20.07 3.06
N GLU A 141 -0.02 -20.30 3.42
CA GLU A 141 -1.14 -19.48 2.95
C GLU A 141 -1.00 -18.00 3.33
N LEU A 142 -0.46 -17.68 4.51
CA LEU A 142 -0.33 -16.29 4.95
C LEU A 142 0.67 -15.52 4.06
N LEU A 143 1.76 -16.16 3.62
CA LEU A 143 2.68 -15.53 2.67
C LEU A 143 2.01 -15.25 1.32
N ASP A 144 1.24 -16.20 0.80
CA ASP A 144 0.53 -16.03 -0.47
C ASP A 144 -0.50 -14.89 -0.40
N GLN A 145 -1.25 -14.84 0.70
CA GLN A 145 -2.19 -13.77 1.02
C GLN A 145 -1.49 -12.41 1.15
N PHE A 146 -0.40 -12.35 1.93
CA PHE A 146 0.39 -11.14 2.14
C PHE A 146 0.99 -10.59 0.84
N SER A 147 1.40 -11.48 -0.07
CA SER A 147 2.00 -11.14 -1.35
C SER A 147 0.99 -10.60 -2.38
N THR A 148 -0.30 -10.79 -2.15
CA THR A 148 -1.37 -10.38 -3.08
C THR A 148 -2.32 -9.34 -2.50
N ALA A 149 -2.34 -9.17 -1.17
CA ALA A 149 -3.15 -8.17 -0.49
C ALA A 149 -2.77 -6.72 -0.85
N PRO A 150 -3.75 -5.81 -0.88
CA PRO A 150 -3.48 -4.37 -0.91
C PRO A 150 -3.04 -3.85 0.46
N ALA A 151 -2.26 -2.76 0.49
CA ALA A 151 -1.94 -2.09 1.75
C ALA A 151 -3.08 -1.17 2.22
N ALA A 152 -4.05 -0.86 1.37
CA ALA A 152 -5.17 -0.01 1.73
C ALA A 152 -6.35 -0.19 0.78
N LYS A 153 -7.54 0.24 1.23
CA LYS A 153 -8.75 0.22 0.40
C LYS A 153 -8.75 1.26 -0.72
N LYS A 154 -8.20 2.46 -0.47
CA LYS A 154 -8.29 3.61 -1.40
C LYS A 154 -7.06 4.51 -1.48
N MET A 155 -6.17 4.50 -0.49
CA MET A 155 -5.03 5.44 -0.43
C MET A 155 -3.73 4.69 -0.16
N HIS A 156 -2.69 4.97 -0.95
CA HIS A 156 -1.33 4.39 -0.88
C HIS A 156 -1.27 2.87 -0.99
N HIS A 157 -0.60 2.37 -2.02
CA HIS A 157 -0.47 0.93 -2.23
C HIS A 157 -1.81 0.15 -2.27
N ALA A 158 -2.89 0.82 -2.72
CA ALA A 158 -4.24 0.24 -2.87
C ALA A 158 -4.36 -0.63 -4.13
N TYR A 159 -3.43 -1.57 -4.29
CA TYR A 159 -3.26 -2.38 -5.48
C TYR A 159 -2.75 -3.78 -5.12
N ILE A 160 -2.89 -4.74 -6.05
CA ILE A 160 -2.47 -6.13 -5.81
C ILE A 160 -0.97 -6.18 -5.53
N GLY A 161 -0.59 -6.80 -4.42
CA GLY A 161 0.80 -6.87 -3.93
C GLY A 161 1.29 -5.59 -3.26
N GLY A 162 0.41 -4.60 -3.06
CA GLY A 162 0.75 -3.34 -2.42
C GLY A 162 1.17 -3.50 -0.96
N LEU A 163 0.59 -4.45 -0.22
CA LEU A 163 0.96 -4.69 1.18
C LEU A 163 2.43 -5.12 1.29
N LEU A 164 2.84 -6.12 0.51
CA LEU A 164 4.22 -6.59 0.47
C LEU A 164 5.18 -5.48 0.02
N GLU A 165 4.84 -4.73 -1.03
CA GLU A 165 5.68 -3.63 -1.51
C GLU A 165 5.89 -2.55 -0.44
N HIS A 166 4.80 -2.11 0.20
CA HIS A 166 4.83 -1.13 1.29
C HIS A 166 5.68 -1.61 2.47
N THR A 167 5.42 -2.84 2.95
CA THR A 167 6.21 -3.42 4.03
C THR A 167 7.70 -3.50 3.70
N LEU A 168 8.06 -3.88 2.46
CA LEU A 168 9.46 -3.89 2.03
C LEU A 168 10.07 -2.48 1.99
N SER A 169 9.31 -1.48 1.55
CA SER A 169 9.76 -0.09 1.53
C SER A 169 10.04 0.43 2.94
N VAL A 170 9.08 0.28 3.86
CA VAL A 170 9.22 0.66 5.28
C VAL A 170 10.38 -0.10 5.92
N THR A 171 10.49 -1.41 5.68
CA THR A 171 11.57 -2.24 6.25
C THR A 171 12.94 -1.85 5.68
N GLY A 172 13.02 -1.52 4.39
CA GLY A 172 14.26 -1.04 3.78
C GLY A 172 14.74 0.29 4.37
N MET A 173 13.81 1.20 4.70
CA MET A 173 14.13 2.42 5.44
C MET A 173 14.52 2.12 6.90
N ALA A 174 13.82 1.20 7.55
CA ALA A 174 14.10 0.78 8.93
C ALA A 174 15.52 0.21 9.09
N VAL A 175 15.97 -0.61 8.14
CA VAL A 175 17.36 -1.12 8.12
C VAL A 175 18.36 0.04 8.05
N LYS A 176 18.18 0.98 7.14
CA LYS A 176 19.07 2.15 7.00
C LYS A 176 19.07 3.03 8.25
N ALA A 177 17.89 3.22 8.86
CA ALA A 177 17.76 4.02 10.07
C ALA A 177 18.42 3.34 11.27
N ALA A 178 18.31 2.01 11.40
CA ALA A 178 19.02 1.24 12.41
C ALA A 178 20.54 1.31 12.24
N ASP A 179 21.05 1.26 11.01
CA ASP A 179 22.49 1.44 10.74
C ASP A 179 22.98 2.84 11.13
N HIS A 180 22.12 3.86 11.01
CA HIS A 180 22.43 5.23 11.39
C HIS A 180 22.35 5.47 12.91
N TYR A 181 21.40 4.83 13.60
CA TYR A 181 21.17 4.95 15.03
C TYR A 181 21.57 3.67 15.77
N PRO A 182 22.86 3.48 16.12
CA PRO A 182 23.36 2.22 16.69
C PRO A 182 22.83 1.89 18.10
N GLY A 183 22.12 2.82 18.74
CA GLY A 183 21.46 2.59 20.03
C GLY A 183 20.11 1.88 19.93
N LEU A 184 19.59 1.67 18.72
CA LEU A 184 18.33 0.98 18.48
C LEU A 184 18.50 -0.54 18.52
N ASP A 185 17.46 -1.23 18.94
CA ASP A 185 17.34 -2.66 18.68
C ASP A 185 16.94 -2.88 17.22
N ARG A 186 17.95 -3.11 16.37
CA ARG A 186 17.77 -3.33 14.93
C ARG A 186 16.78 -4.46 14.65
N ASP A 187 16.92 -5.59 15.33
CA ASP A 187 16.09 -6.77 15.05
C ASP A 187 14.63 -6.51 15.43
N MET A 188 14.39 -5.83 16.54
CA MET A 188 13.04 -5.43 16.97
C MET A 188 12.41 -4.43 15.99
N LEU A 189 13.16 -3.42 15.54
CA LEU A 189 12.67 -2.44 14.56
C LEU A 189 12.33 -3.11 13.22
N VAL A 190 13.22 -3.95 12.70
CA VAL A 190 13.01 -4.67 11.43
C VAL A 190 11.85 -5.67 11.57
N ALA A 191 11.78 -6.41 12.67
CA ALA A 191 10.65 -7.31 12.94
C ALA A 191 9.33 -6.54 12.99
N GLY A 192 9.29 -5.40 13.70
CA GLY A 192 8.12 -4.51 13.77
C GLY A 192 7.71 -4.01 12.40
N ALA A 193 8.66 -3.50 11.61
CA ALA A 193 8.41 -3.04 10.25
C ALA A 193 7.84 -4.15 9.35
N LEU A 194 8.30 -5.39 9.50
CA LEU A 194 7.77 -6.51 8.72
C LEU A 194 6.31 -6.84 9.07
N VAL A 195 5.93 -6.76 10.34
CA VAL A 195 4.61 -7.26 10.81
C VAL A 195 3.57 -6.18 11.10
N HIS A 196 3.93 -4.89 11.08
CA HIS A 196 3.05 -3.80 11.54
C HIS A 196 1.65 -3.84 10.91
N ASP A 197 1.58 -4.20 9.62
CA ASP A 197 0.36 -4.24 8.83
C ASP A 197 -0.06 -5.65 8.39
N ILE A 198 0.51 -6.70 8.99
CA ILE A 198 0.31 -8.09 8.55
C ILE A 198 -1.17 -8.51 8.51
N ALA A 199 -1.98 -7.94 9.41
CA ALA A 199 -3.39 -8.26 9.51
C ALA A 199 -4.26 -7.62 8.43
N LYS A 200 -3.72 -6.77 7.55
CA LYS A 200 -4.43 -6.33 6.33
C LYS A 200 -4.83 -7.51 5.43
N THR A 201 -4.12 -8.63 5.54
CA THR A 201 -4.48 -9.93 4.94
C THR A 201 -5.81 -10.52 5.44
N ARG A 202 -6.27 -10.12 6.64
CA ARG A 202 -7.55 -10.52 7.24
C ARG A 202 -8.55 -9.37 7.30
N GLU A 203 -8.08 -8.13 7.31
CA GLU A 203 -8.92 -6.93 7.32
C GLU A 203 -9.68 -6.75 6.01
N PHE A 204 -9.02 -7.01 4.88
CA PHE A 204 -9.62 -6.85 3.57
C PHE A 204 -10.09 -8.18 2.97
N SER A 205 -11.27 -8.16 2.36
CA SER A 205 -11.73 -9.13 1.38
C SER A 205 -11.20 -8.70 0.00
N TYR A 206 -10.21 -9.43 -0.49
CA TYR A 206 -9.60 -9.23 -1.81
C TYR A 206 -9.78 -10.42 -2.75
N LYS A 207 -10.48 -11.48 -2.30
CA LYS A 207 -10.92 -12.60 -3.16
C LYS A 207 -12.08 -12.20 -4.08
N SER A 208 -12.86 -11.20 -3.67
CA SER A 208 -13.91 -10.57 -4.47
C SER A 208 -13.54 -9.12 -4.67
N LEU A 209 -13.52 -8.66 -5.92
CA LEU A 209 -13.31 -7.25 -6.22
C LEU A 209 -14.65 -6.49 -6.14
N PRO A 210 -14.67 -5.15 -6.05
CA PRO A 210 -13.58 -4.31 -5.56
C PRO A 210 -13.21 -4.70 -4.12
N PHE A 211 -12.00 -4.36 -3.69
CA PHE A 211 -11.57 -4.63 -2.32
C PHE A 211 -12.57 -4.03 -1.31
N ASP A 212 -13.05 -4.85 -0.39
CA ASP A 212 -13.86 -4.41 0.74
C ASP A 212 -13.26 -4.92 2.04
N TYR A 213 -13.81 -4.48 3.17
CA TYR A 213 -13.46 -5.03 4.46
C TYR A 213 -14.17 -6.36 4.71
N THR A 214 -13.52 -7.27 5.42
CA THR A 214 -14.21 -8.39 6.07
C THR A 214 -15.00 -7.90 7.27
N ASP A 215 -15.98 -8.67 7.75
CA ASP A 215 -16.71 -8.33 8.98
C ASP A 215 -15.75 -8.16 10.17
N CYS A 216 -14.76 -9.05 10.27
CA CYS A 216 -13.71 -8.96 11.28
C CYS A 216 -12.86 -7.69 11.12
N GLY A 217 -12.49 -7.33 9.89
CA GLY A 217 -11.80 -6.09 9.58
C GLY A 217 -12.58 -4.85 9.98
N ARG A 218 -13.91 -4.81 9.73
CA ARG A 218 -14.76 -3.68 10.14
C ARG A 218 -14.97 -3.59 11.65
N LEU A 219 -15.14 -4.73 12.32
CA LEU A 219 -15.46 -4.78 13.75
C LEU A 219 -14.22 -4.62 14.64
N VAL A 220 -13.07 -5.12 14.21
CA VAL A 220 -11.86 -5.26 15.04
C VAL A 220 -10.70 -4.39 14.53
N GLY A 221 -10.50 -4.33 13.21
CA GLY A 221 -9.40 -3.59 12.58
C GLY A 221 -8.04 -4.30 12.63
N HIS A 222 -7.16 -3.99 11.67
CA HIS A 222 -5.86 -4.67 11.51
C HIS A 222 -4.94 -4.53 12.72
N LEU A 223 -4.99 -3.46 13.51
CA LEU A 223 -4.07 -3.29 14.65
C LEU A 223 -4.26 -4.36 15.72
N VAL A 224 -5.50 -4.56 16.14
CA VAL A 224 -5.85 -5.56 17.15
C VAL A 224 -5.69 -6.96 16.58
N LEU A 225 -6.10 -7.18 15.33
CA LEU A 225 -5.90 -8.46 14.64
C LEU A 225 -4.41 -8.80 14.46
N GLY A 226 -3.56 -7.81 14.17
CA GLY A 226 -2.12 -7.98 14.00
C GLY A 226 -1.45 -8.36 15.31
N ALA A 227 -1.82 -7.68 16.40
CA ALA A 227 -1.38 -8.05 17.74
C ALA A 227 -1.76 -9.50 18.09
N ASP A 228 -3.00 -9.91 17.80
CA ASP A 228 -3.47 -11.28 18.01
C ASP A 228 -2.70 -12.30 17.15
N MET A 229 -2.51 -12.01 15.85
CA MET A 229 -1.73 -12.85 14.94
C MET A 229 -0.29 -13.05 15.44
N VAL A 230 0.37 -11.97 15.90
CA VAL A 230 1.72 -12.04 16.46
C VAL A 230 1.76 -12.89 17.72
N ARG A 231 0.83 -12.70 18.67
CA ARG A 231 0.79 -13.49 19.91
C ARG A 231 0.50 -14.96 19.65
N GLN A 232 -0.44 -15.28 18.76
CA GLN A 232 -0.76 -16.65 18.38
C GLN A 232 0.44 -17.34 17.72
N ALA A 233 1.12 -16.66 16.80
CA ALA A 233 2.29 -17.21 16.15
C ALA A 233 3.49 -17.37 17.10
N ALA A 234 3.62 -16.50 18.11
CA ALA A 234 4.67 -16.57 19.13
C ALA A 234 4.48 -17.72 20.12
N ALA A 235 3.26 -18.24 20.27
CA ALA A 235 2.96 -19.32 21.20
C ALA A 235 3.83 -20.57 20.91
N GLY A 236 4.48 -21.08 21.97
CA GLY A 236 5.31 -22.28 21.90
C GLY A 236 6.63 -22.11 21.12
N ILE A 237 7.11 -20.89 20.89
CA ILE A 237 8.45 -20.68 20.32
C ILE A 237 9.49 -20.66 21.44
N ASP A 238 10.32 -21.71 21.50
CA ASP A 238 11.44 -21.77 22.43
C ASP A 238 12.47 -20.67 22.15
N GLY A 239 12.88 -19.98 23.23
CA GLY A 239 13.88 -18.91 23.19
C GLY A 239 13.32 -17.53 22.88
N LEU A 240 12.01 -17.39 22.61
CA LEU A 240 11.37 -16.09 22.45
C LEU A 240 10.79 -15.61 23.78
N ALA A 241 11.46 -14.65 24.41
CA ALA A 241 11.01 -14.12 25.70
C ALA A 241 9.69 -13.34 25.57
N VAL A 242 8.81 -13.49 26.56
CA VAL A 242 7.49 -12.82 26.59
C VAL A 242 7.62 -11.30 26.41
N GLY A 243 8.60 -10.67 27.06
CA GLY A 243 8.85 -9.24 26.92
C GLY A 243 9.20 -8.80 25.49
N ARG A 244 9.85 -9.67 24.68
CA ARG A 244 10.11 -9.38 23.26
C ARG A 244 8.81 -9.41 22.46
N VAL A 245 7.93 -10.36 22.77
CA VAL A 245 6.59 -10.45 22.14
C VAL A 245 5.78 -9.20 22.47
N ASP A 246 5.80 -8.74 23.72
CA ASP A 246 5.11 -7.53 24.13
C ASP A 246 5.64 -6.27 23.42
N GLN A 247 6.95 -6.15 23.24
CA GLN A 247 7.56 -5.07 22.45
C GLN A 247 7.12 -5.11 20.97
N LEU A 248 7.08 -6.29 20.35
CA LEU A 248 6.66 -6.44 18.97
C LEU A 248 5.16 -6.14 18.79
N VAL A 249 4.33 -6.59 19.73
CA VAL A 249 2.90 -6.24 19.77
C VAL A 249 2.70 -4.74 19.98
N HIS A 250 3.53 -4.11 20.81
CA HIS A 250 3.49 -2.66 21.01
C HIS A 250 3.81 -1.89 19.72
N LEU A 251 4.80 -2.35 18.94
CA LEU A 251 5.10 -1.81 17.61
C LEU A 251 3.88 -1.90 16.68
N VAL A 252 3.22 -3.05 16.62
CA VAL A 252 1.99 -3.22 15.82
C VAL A 252 0.88 -2.28 16.27
N LEU A 253 0.62 -2.18 17.58
CA LEU A 253 -0.50 -1.36 18.09
C LEU A 253 -0.23 0.14 17.99
N SER A 254 1.04 0.57 18.04
CA SER A 254 1.38 1.99 18.10
C SER A 254 1.84 2.61 16.77
N HIS A 255 2.01 1.83 15.69
CA HIS A 255 2.63 2.36 14.46
C HIS A 255 1.88 3.53 13.80
N HIS A 256 0.56 3.68 14.00
CA HIS A 256 -0.16 4.88 13.56
C HIS A 256 0.23 6.15 14.37
N GLY A 257 0.95 6.00 15.47
CA GLY A 257 1.63 7.07 16.21
C GLY A 257 0.76 7.96 17.08
N ARG A 258 -0.51 8.13 16.72
CA ARG A 258 -1.45 9.04 17.37
C ARG A 258 -2.83 8.42 17.49
N HIS A 259 -3.55 8.79 18.55
CA HIS A 259 -4.93 8.34 18.75
C HIS A 259 -5.86 8.86 17.64
N GLU A 260 -5.61 10.07 17.15
CA GLU A 260 -6.34 10.67 16.02
C GLU A 260 -6.13 9.89 14.71
N PHE A 261 -5.03 9.16 14.60
CA PHE A 261 -4.74 8.27 13.46
C PHE A 261 -5.18 6.82 13.73
N GLY A 262 -5.88 6.57 14.84
CA GLY A 262 -6.45 5.27 15.18
C GLY A 262 -5.56 4.36 16.03
N ALA A 263 -4.38 4.82 16.47
CA ALA A 263 -3.51 4.02 17.35
C ALA A 263 -4.20 3.81 18.73
N PRO A 264 -4.36 2.57 19.23
CA PRO A 264 -4.86 2.30 20.57
C PRO A 264 -3.93 2.80 21.68
N VAL A 265 -2.62 2.79 21.41
CA VAL A 265 -1.56 3.25 22.33
C VAL A 265 -0.52 4.06 21.55
N LEU A 266 0.10 5.02 22.22
CA LEU A 266 1.17 5.81 21.60
C LEU A 266 2.48 5.01 21.51
N PRO A 267 3.40 5.35 20.58
CA PRO A 267 4.75 4.81 20.58
C PRO A 267 5.48 5.13 21.89
N MET A 268 6.11 4.12 22.51
CA MET A 268 6.75 4.24 23.83
C MET A 268 8.19 3.73 23.86
N THR A 269 8.69 3.24 22.72
CA THR A 269 10.09 2.83 22.55
C THR A 269 10.71 3.62 21.39
N PRO A 270 12.04 3.77 21.37
CA PRO A 270 12.73 4.39 20.23
C PRO A 270 12.36 3.74 18.89
N GLU A 271 12.26 2.41 18.86
CA GLU A 271 11.89 1.63 17.67
C GLU A 271 10.45 1.95 17.24
N ALA A 272 9.52 2.09 18.18
CA ALA A 272 8.12 2.38 17.86
C ALA A 272 7.92 3.80 17.35
N ILE A 273 8.61 4.78 17.95
CA ILE A 273 8.58 6.17 17.50
C ILE A 273 9.13 6.25 16.08
N LEU A 274 10.25 5.55 15.82
CA LEU A 274 10.87 5.55 14.51
C LEU A 274 9.99 4.82 13.48
N LEU A 275 9.46 3.63 13.80
CA LEU A 275 8.59 2.87 12.91
C LEU A 275 7.39 3.71 12.46
N HIS A 276 6.73 4.40 13.40
CA HIS A 276 5.63 5.31 13.07
C HIS A 276 6.02 6.35 12.01
N HIS A 277 7.17 7.01 12.20
CA HIS A 277 7.62 8.03 11.25
C HIS A 277 8.03 7.45 9.90
N LEU A 278 8.58 6.24 9.87
CA LEU A 278 8.93 5.56 8.62
C LEU A 278 7.70 5.14 7.83
N ASP A 279 6.68 4.61 8.50
CA ASP A 279 5.40 4.24 7.91
C ASP A 279 4.67 5.47 7.34
N ASP A 280 4.51 6.52 8.15
CA ASP A 280 3.89 7.78 7.73
C ASP A 280 4.66 8.45 6.58
N MET A 281 5.99 8.37 6.58
CA MET A 281 6.83 8.86 5.48
C MET A 281 6.56 8.08 4.19
N ASP A 282 6.54 6.75 4.24
CA ASP A 282 6.29 5.91 3.07
C ASP A 282 4.92 6.20 2.44
N ALA A 283 3.87 6.24 3.26
CA ALA A 283 2.52 6.57 2.83
C ALA A 283 2.46 7.93 2.12
N LYS A 284 3.07 8.96 2.71
CA LYS A 284 3.09 10.32 2.13
C LYS A 284 3.90 10.38 0.83
N MET A 285 5.05 9.72 0.76
CA MET A 285 5.86 9.71 -0.45
C MET A 285 5.16 8.95 -1.58
N ASN A 286 4.53 7.81 -1.29
CA ASN A 286 3.72 7.08 -2.27
C ASN A 286 2.55 7.94 -2.79
N TYR A 287 1.90 8.72 -1.91
CA TYR A 287 0.88 9.69 -2.35
C TYR A 287 1.41 10.69 -3.36
N ILE A 288 2.55 11.30 -3.02
CA ILE A 288 3.13 12.38 -3.79
C ILE A 288 3.56 11.84 -5.15
N ASP A 289 4.15 10.65 -5.21
CA ASP A 289 4.53 10.03 -6.48
C ASP A 289 3.29 9.73 -7.34
N GLN A 290 2.20 9.23 -6.78
CA GLN A 290 0.94 9.07 -7.53
C GLN A 290 0.38 10.38 -8.09
N LEU A 291 0.59 11.52 -7.41
CA LEU A 291 0.22 12.83 -7.94
C LEU A 291 1.16 13.27 -9.08
N ARG A 292 2.46 13.01 -8.93
CA ARG A 292 3.48 13.36 -9.93
C ARG A 292 3.35 12.55 -11.21
N GLU A 293 2.86 11.31 -11.13
CA GLU A 293 2.56 10.48 -12.31
C GLU A 293 1.43 11.04 -13.18
N LYS A 294 0.59 11.92 -12.63
CA LYS A 294 -0.53 12.55 -13.33
C LYS A 294 -0.19 13.94 -13.85
N GLN A 295 1.05 14.37 -13.70
CA GLN A 295 1.48 15.72 -14.00
C GLN A 295 2.47 15.71 -15.16
N ASP A 296 2.12 16.43 -16.23
CA ASP A 296 2.96 16.53 -17.43
C ASP A 296 4.02 17.63 -17.31
N GLU A 297 3.72 18.71 -16.59
CA GLU A 297 4.56 19.90 -16.47
C GLU A 297 4.72 20.33 -14.99
N PRO A 298 5.89 20.86 -14.58
CA PRO A 298 6.08 21.37 -13.23
C PRO A 298 5.02 22.39 -12.82
N GLY A 299 4.47 22.27 -11.61
CA GLY A 299 3.43 23.18 -11.14
C GLY A 299 2.79 22.81 -9.82
N TRP A 300 1.86 23.66 -9.38
CA TRP A 300 1.08 23.45 -8.17
C TRP A 300 0.00 22.40 -8.38
N SER A 301 -0.13 21.46 -7.44
CA SER A 301 -1.29 20.57 -7.34
C SER A 301 -2.53 21.34 -6.87
N ASP A 302 -3.70 20.73 -7.01
CA ASP A 302 -4.87 21.11 -6.18
C ASP A 302 -4.56 20.93 -4.69
N TYR A 303 -5.42 21.46 -3.82
CA TYR A 303 -5.27 21.30 -2.38
C TYR A 303 -5.36 19.83 -1.97
N GLN A 304 -4.28 19.31 -1.39
CA GLN A 304 -4.19 17.91 -0.98
C GLN A 304 -4.63 17.76 0.46
N ARG A 305 -5.88 17.36 0.68
CA ARG A 305 -6.45 17.18 2.04
C ARG A 305 -5.61 16.27 2.95
N PRO A 306 -5.10 15.10 2.51
CA PRO A 306 -4.31 14.23 3.38
C PRO A 306 -3.01 14.85 3.89
N LEU A 307 -2.49 15.88 3.20
CA LEU A 307 -1.27 16.60 3.56
C LEU A 307 -1.55 18.04 4.03
N GLU A 308 -2.81 18.47 3.99
CA GLU A 308 -3.29 19.80 4.36
C GLU A 308 -2.57 20.96 3.64
N ARG A 309 -2.11 20.76 2.40
CA ARG A 309 -1.35 21.76 1.65
C ARG A 309 -1.50 21.65 0.13
N PHE A 310 -1.17 22.73 -0.57
CA PHE A 310 -0.82 22.65 -1.98
C PHE A 310 0.62 22.14 -2.11
N LEU A 311 0.89 21.32 -3.12
CA LEU A 311 2.24 20.81 -3.38
C LEU A 311 2.77 21.44 -4.67
N TYR A 312 4.03 21.86 -4.64
CA TYR A 312 4.75 22.17 -5.87
C TYR A 312 5.43 20.90 -6.36
N LEU A 313 4.97 20.39 -7.49
CA LEU A 313 5.34 19.08 -8.00
C LEU A 313 6.13 19.23 -9.31
N GLN A 314 7.06 18.29 -9.51
CA GLN A 314 7.76 18.07 -10.76
C GLN A 314 7.39 16.67 -11.27
N PRO A 315 7.17 16.50 -12.58
CA PRO A 315 6.94 15.19 -13.18
C PRO A 315 8.02 14.19 -12.77
N LEU A 316 7.63 12.91 -12.65
CA LEU A 316 8.60 11.85 -12.39
C LEU A 316 9.42 11.60 -13.66
N ASP A 317 10.74 11.60 -13.49
CA ASP A 317 11.68 11.24 -14.53
C ASP A 317 11.78 9.71 -14.57
N GLU A 318 11.11 9.09 -15.54
CA GLU A 318 11.00 7.62 -15.64
C GLU A 318 12.37 6.92 -15.76
N GLU A 319 13.40 7.59 -16.32
CA GLU A 319 14.75 7.04 -16.43
C GLU A 319 15.43 6.89 -15.06
N LYS A 320 15.15 7.80 -14.12
CA LYS A 320 15.74 7.75 -12.76
C LYS A 320 15.11 6.67 -11.87
N LEU A 321 13.86 6.29 -12.13
CA LEU A 321 13.14 5.25 -11.37
C LEU A 321 13.63 3.83 -11.69
N GLN A 322 14.21 3.60 -12.88
CA GLN A 322 14.65 2.26 -13.34
C GLN A 322 16.09 1.91 -12.89
N THR A 323 16.81 2.85 -12.29
CA THR A 323 18.20 2.62 -11.90
C THR A 323 18.24 2.12 -10.46
N PRO A 324 18.54 0.83 -10.19
CA PRO A 324 18.72 0.40 -8.81
C PRO A 324 19.87 1.18 -8.20
N SER A 325 19.63 1.77 -7.02
CA SER A 325 20.64 2.49 -6.23
C SER A 325 21.94 1.67 -6.22
N PRO A 326 23.10 2.27 -6.56
CA PRO A 326 24.34 1.52 -6.65
C PRO A 326 24.60 0.87 -5.29
N ARG A 327 24.56 -0.47 -5.24
CA ARG A 327 24.99 -1.25 -4.07
C ARG A 327 26.38 -0.74 -3.70
N THR A 328 26.50 -0.14 -2.53
CA THR A 328 27.77 0.29 -1.96
C THR A 328 28.65 -0.95 -1.91
N LYS A 329 29.61 -1.07 -2.85
CA LYS A 329 30.67 -2.06 -2.75
C LYS A 329 31.41 -1.74 -1.46
N GLN A 330 31.30 -2.60 -0.45
CA GLN A 330 32.20 -2.59 0.69
C GLN A 330 33.62 -2.68 0.13
N GLY A 331 34.37 -1.58 0.25
CA GLY A 331 35.77 -1.51 -0.07
C GLY A 331 36.57 -2.22 1.02
N ASP A 332 37.20 -3.31 0.61
CA ASP A 332 38.30 -4.06 1.24
C ASP A 332 39.23 -3.21 2.13
N PRO A 333 39.53 -3.59 3.39
CA PRO A 333 40.41 -2.83 4.28
C PRO A 333 41.87 -3.14 3.92
N GLY A 334 42.40 -2.43 2.92
CA GLY A 334 43.76 -2.68 2.48
C GLY A 334 44.34 -1.55 1.67
N LYS A 335 44.77 -0.48 2.35
CA LYS A 335 46.00 0.28 2.00
C LYS A 335 46.30 1.36 3.03
N SER A 336 47.38 1.13 3.75
CA SER A 336 48.14 2.08 4.57
C SER A 336 48.49 3.36 3.81
N VAL A 337 48.29 4.52 4.45
CA VAL A 337 48.87 5.80 4.03
C VAL A 337 49.62 6.40 5.23
N PRO A 338 50.84 6.94 5.06
CA PRO A 338 51.78 7.17 6.16
C PRO A 338 51.50 8.46 6.94
N ALA A 339 52.00 8.46 8.17
CA ALA A 339 51.96 9.56 9.12
C ALA A 339 52.60 10.84 8.60
N ARG A 340 51.96 11.98 8.87
CA ARG A 340 52.62 13.27 9.05
C ARG A 340 51.83 14.14 10.02
N GLY A 341 52.44 14.42 11.16
CA GLY A 341 51.87 15.26 12.19
C GLY A 341 51.94 16.76 11.87
N LYS A 342 51.12 17.52 12.59
CA LYS A 342 51.44 18.81 13.21
C LYS A 342 50.27 19.22 14.13
N LYS A 343 50.59 19.51 15.40
CA LYS A 343 49.71 20.23 16.35
C LYS A 343 49.61 21.72 15.94
N PRO A 344 48.54 22.43 16.34
CA PRO A 344 48.64 23.34 17.50
C PRO A 344 47.40 23.27 18.43
N LYS A 345 47.58 23.24 19.76
CA LYS A 345 47.48 24.35 20.75
C LYS A 345 46.10 25.06 20.84
N THR A 346 45.36 24.67 21.88
CA THR A 346 44.67 25.48 22.91
C THR A 346 44.11 26.86 22.56
N GLY A 347 42.80 27.02 22.77
CA GLY A 347 42.13 28.29 23.02
C GLY A 347 40.72 28.03 23.55
N LYS A 348 40.52 28.22 24.86
CA LYS A 348 39.20 28.37 25.48
C LYS A 348 38.64 29.72 25.04
N GLU A 349 37.35 29.79 24.72
CA GLU A 349 36.54 30.98 25.01
C GLU A 349 35.05 30.61 25.04
N ASP A 350 34.42 31.03 26.13
CA ASP A 350 33.00 30.94 26.44
C ASP A 350 32.16 31.70 25.41
N LEU A 351 31.00 31.15 25.05
CA LEU A 351 29.85 31.95 24.65
C LEU A 351 28.56 31.20 24.98
N GLN A 352 27.98 31.59 26.11
CA GLN A 352 26.58 31.39 26.42
C GLN A 352 25.74 32.09 25.34
N HIS A 353 24.92 31.34 24.62
CA HIS A 353 23.70 31.91 24.05
C HIS A 353 22.55 30.92 24.21
N ARG A 354 21.56 31.40 24.98
CA ARG A 354 20.23 30.82 25.13
C ARG A 354 19.60 30.62 23.76
N GLN A 355 19.21 29.38 23.45
CA GLN A 355 18.10 29.13 22.55
C GLN A 355 17.04 28.37 23.35
N GLN A 356 15.91 29.03 23.57
CA GLN A 356 14.66 28.37 23.90
C GLN A 356 14.30 27.51 22.69
N SER A 357 14.34 26.19 22.84
CA SER A 357 13.63 25.28 21.94
C SER A 357 12.42 24.79 22.70
N LEU A 358 11.26 25.16 22.18
CA LEU A 358 10.01 24.46 22.44
C LEU A 358 10.16 23.01 21.94
N PHE A 359 9.87 22.08 22.83
CA PHE A 359 9.34 20.76 22.50
C PHE A 359 8.10 20.57 23.34
#